data_AF-A0A845YCJ6-F1
#
_entry.id   AF-A0A845YCJ6-F1
#
_cell.length_a   1.000
_cell.length_b   1.000
_cell.length_c   1.000
_cell.angle_alpha   90.00
_cell.angle_beta   90.00
_cell.angle_gamma   90.00
#
_symmetry.space_group_name_H-M   'P 1'
#
loop_
_entity.id
_entity.type
_entity.pdbx_description
1 polymer ?
#
loop_
_entity_poly.entity_id
_entity_poly.type
_entity_poly.pdbx_seq_one_letter_code
_entity_poly.pdbx_strand_id
1 'polypeptide(L)'
;MVSYPSFSVDQILSNPNAVNPWLLEAKPFTQKRELPSVAAIYFVLRADELLYIGSSINLRKRWNGSGHRISQLIVDRHLENEIQITWLRCQGNQRLYLQNMEMALIRGLDPLLNKAFKKPKDK
;
A
#
# COMPACT_ATOMS: atom_id res chain seq x y z
N MET A 1 -6.57 -17.78 15.59
CA MET A 1 -6.37 -17.41 14.18
C MET A 1 -6.93 -16.01 14.01
N VAL A 2 -6.10 -15.00 13.74
CA VAL A 2 -6.59 -13.61 13.55
C VAL A 2 -7.28 -13.56 12.19
N SER A 3 -8.57 -13.26 12.18
CA SER A 3 -9.34 -13.05 10.95
C SER A 3 -9.18 -11.59 10.55
N TYR A 4 -8.54 -11.34 9.41
CA TYR A 4 -8.46 -10.00 8.84
C TYR A 4 -9.64 -9.77 7.90
N PRO A 5 -10.19 -8.53 7.84
CA PRO A 5 -11.27 -8.23 6.94
C PRO A 5 -10.82 -8.45 5.48
N SER A 6 -11.62 -9.20 4.73
CA SER A 6 -11.46 -9.41 3.30
C SER A 6 -12.44 -8.54 2.55
N PHE A 7 -11.97 -7.83 1.53
CA PHE A 7 -12.81 -7.05 0.64
C PHE A 7 -12.77 -7.64 -0.77
N SER A 8 -13.92 -7.73 -1.41
CA SER A 8 -13.99 -7.99 -2.86
C SER A 8 -13.56 -6.76 -3.64
N VAL A 9 -13.20 -6.95 -4.91
CA VAL A 9 -12.88 -5.84 -5.82
C VAL A 9 -14.06 -4.87 -5.89
N ASP A 10 -15.28 -5.38 -6.09
CA ASP A 10 -16.48 -4.55 -6.23
C ASP A 10 -16.80 -3.74 -4.98
N GLN A 11 -16.53 -4.29 -3.78
CA GLN A 11 -16.68 -3.56 -2.53
C GLN A 11 -15.71 -2.38 -2.44
N ILE A 12 -14.44 -2.58 -2.82
CA ILE A 12 -13.45 -1.51 -2.83
C ILE A 12 -13.80 -0.43 -3.86
N LEU A 13 -14.27 -0.84 -5.05
CA LEU A 13 -14.61 0.10 -6.11
C LEU A 13 -15.86 0.93 -5.80
N SER A 14 -16.84 0.35 -5.09
CA SER A 14 -18.08 1.04 -4.72
C SER A 14 -17.94 1.93 -3.48
N ASN A 15 -17.14 1.53 -2.50
CA ASN A 15 -16.90 2.31 -1.29
C ASN A 15 -15.45 2.17 -0.79
N PRO A 16 -14.48 2.90 -1.39
CA PRO A 16 -13.09 2.82 -0.98
C PRO A 16 -12.87 3.26 0.49
N ASN A 17 -13.74 4.12 1.03
CA ASN A 17 -13.66 4.62 2.41
C ASN A 17 -14.04 3.57 3.46
N ALA A 18 -14.62 2.43 3.06
CA ALA A 18 -14.87 1.31 3.96
C ALA A 18 -13.58 0.59 4.37
N VAL A 19 -12.49 0.77 3.62
CA VAL A 19 -11.17 0.22 3.96
C VAL A 19 -10.52 1.12 4.98
N ASN A 20 -10.26 0.59 6.18
CA ASN A 20 -9.46 1.23 7.21
C ASN A 20 -8.07 0.55 7.29
N PRO A 21 -7.00 1.17 6.76
CA PRO A 21 -5.65 0.58 6.75
C PRO A 21 -5.07 0.28 8.13
N TRP A 22 -5.48 1.00 9.17
CA TRP A 22 -4.99 0.82 10.54
C TRP A 22 -5.54 -0.43 11.23
N LEU A 23 -6.57 -1.08 10.64
CA LEU A 23 -7.18 -2.31 11.17
C LEU A 23 -6.69 -3.59 10.44
N LEU A 24 -5.76 -3.44 9.50
CA LEU A 24 -5.26 -4.54 8.67
C LEU A 24 -3.97 -5.15 9.24
N GLU A 25 -3.54 -6.26 8.65
CA GLU A 25 -2.24 -6.86 8.94
C GLU A 25 -1.13 -5.87 8.60
N ALA A 26 -0.22 -5.64 9.56
CA ALA A 26 0.84 -4.66 9.45
C ALA A 26 2.19 -5.23 9.89
N LYS A 27 3.25 -4.67 9.29
CA LYS A 27 4.64 -4.91 9.68
C LYS A 27 5.40 -3.58 9.72
N PRO A 28 6.27 -3.37 10.72
CA PRO A 28 7.22 -2.27 10.68
C PRO A 28 8.06 -2.31 9.40
N PHE A 29 8.41 -1.15 8.87
CA PHE A 29 9.26 -1.06 7.67
C PHE A 29 10.63 -1.76 7.85
N THR A 30 11.16 -1.75 9.08
CA THR A 30 12.38 -2.48 9.45
C THR A 30 12.25 -4.00 9.25
N GLN A 31 11.02 -4.54 9.32
CA GLN A 31 10.70 -5.95 9.11
C GLN A 31 10.17 -6.26 7.69
N LYS A 32 10.34 -5.36 6.71
CA LYS A 32 9.85 -5.55 5.33
C LYS A 32 10.30 -6.85 4.63
N ARG A 33 11.37 -7.49 5.11
CA ARG A 33 11.84 -8.80 4.62
C ARG A 33 10.86 -9.93 4.95
N GLU A 34 10.05 -9.77 5.99
CA GLU A 34 9.08 -10.75 6.46
C GLU A 34 7.72 -10.67 5.76
N LEU A 35 7.48 -9.62 4.96
CA LEU A 35 6.22 -9.42 4.26
C LEU A 35 5.80 -10.65 3.45
N PRO A 36 4.49 -10.93 3.29
CA PRO A 36 4.03 -12.11 2.59
C PRO A 36 4.28 -12.03 1.07
N SER A 37 4.51 -13.19 0.44
CA SER A 37 4.64 -13.33 -1.02
C SER A 37 3.27 -13.41 -1.68
N VAL A 38 2.49 -12.34 -1.62
CA VAL A 38 1.08 -12.29 -2.08
C VAL A 38 0.81 -11.09 -2.99
N ALA A 39 -0.24 -11.21 -3.81
CA ALA A 39 -0.83 -10.06 -4.46
C ALA A 39 -1.55 -9.21 -3.41
N ALA A 40 -1.34 -7.89 -3.44
CA ALA A 40 -1.89 -7.00 -2.43
C ALA A 40 -2.00 -5.55 -2.91
N ILE A 41 -2.98 -4.86 -2.32
CA ILE A 41 -2.89 -3.41 -2.14
C ILE A 41 -2.21 -3.16 -0.80
N TYR A 42 -1.17 -2.35 -0.79
CA TYR A 42 -0.42 -2.01 0.41
C TYR A 42 -0.51 -0.52 0.70
N PHE A 43 -0.50 -0.20 1.99
CA PHE A 43 -0.56 1.15 2.52
C PHE A 43 0.67 1.39 3.39
N VAL A 44 1.18 2.60 3.35
CA VAL A 44 2.31 3.05 4.15
C VAL A 44 1.78 4.09 5.13
N LEU A 45 1.93 3.79 6.41
CA LEU A 45 1.42 4.62 7.49
C LEU A 45 2.59 5.17 8.32
N ARG A 46 2.39 6.36 8.89
CA ARG A 46 3.24 6.92 9.95
C ARG A 46 2.34 7.57 10.99
N ALA A 47 2.32 7.02 12.20
CA ALA A 47 1.35 7.42 13.23
C ALA A 47 -0.09 7.47 12.64
N ASP A 48 -0.70 8.66 12.60
CA ASP A 48 -2.05 8.89 12.11
C ASP A 48 -2.12 9.30 10.63
N GLU A 49 -0.99 9.27 9.92
CA GLU A 49 -0.91 9.69 8.52
C GLU A 49 -0.86 8.50 7.56
N LEU A 50 -1.70 8.57 6.52
CA LEU A 50 -1.62 7.71 5.36
C LEU A 50 -0.69 8.34 4.31
N LEU A 51 0.53 7.82 4.23
CA LEU A 51 1.57 8.39 3.37
C LEU A 51 1.41 7.94 1.92
N TYR A 52 1.20 6.64 1.70
CA TYR A 52 1.22 6.09 0.35
C TYR A 52 0.36 4.84 0.22
N ILE A 53 -0.25 4.67 -0.95
CA ILE A 53 -0.94 3.46 -1.37
C ILE A 53 -0.29 2.95 -2.65
N GLY A 54 -0.03 1.64 -2.72
CA GLY A 54 0.44 1.01 -3.94
C GLY A 54 -0.10 -0.40 -4.12
N SER A 55 0.11 -0.98 -5.30
CA SER A 55 -0.24 -2.36 -5.59
C SER A 55 0.96 -3.21 -6.03
N SER A 56 0.89 -4.52 -5.77
CA SER A 56 1.87 -5.49 -6.27
C SER A 56 1.26 -6.88 -6.41
N ILE A 57 1.74 -7.67 -7.37
CA ILE A 57 1.46 -9.12 -7.47
C ILE A 57 2.28 -9.94 -6.46
N ASN A 58 3.31 -9.35 -5.88
CA ASN A 58 4.15 -9.95 -4.84
C ASN A 58 4.68 -8.86 -3.91
N LEU A 59 4.06 -8.72 -2.75
CA LEU A 59 4.36 -7.68 -1.77
C LEU A 59 5.79 -7.78 -1.24
N ARG A 60 6.25 -9.00 -0.90
CA ARG A 60 7.65 -9.24 -0.47
C ARG A 60 8.66 -8.77 -1.51
N LYS A 61 8.51 -9.19 -2.78
CA LYS A 61 9.44 -8.81 -3.86
C LYS A 61 9.42 -7.30 -4.11
N ARG A 62 8.26 -6.66 -4.04
CA ARG A 62 8.11 -5.20 -4.18
C ARG A 62 9.04 -4.46 -3.21
N TRP A 63 8.99 -4.80 -1.93
CA TRP A 63 9.73 -4.06 -0.90
C TRP A 63 11.20 -4.45 -0.75
N ASN A 64 11.57 -5.66 -1.20
CA ASN A 64 12.95 -6.13 -1.14
C ASN A 64 13.74 -5.91 -2.46
N GLY A 65 13.09 -5.40 -3.50
CA GLY A 65 13.74 -5.09 -4.77
C GLY A 65 14.60 -3.82 -4.72
N SER A 66 15.75 -3.87 -5.38
CA SER A 66 16.64 -2.72 -5.61
C SER A 66 16.03 -1.78 -6.66
N GLY A 67 15.39 -0.70 -6.24
CA GLY A 67 14.85 0.30 -7.17
C GLY A 67 13.53 0.95 -6.76
N HIS A 68 13.00 0.65 -5.57
CA HIS A 68 11.79 1.30 -5.11
C HIS A 68 12.06 2.74 -4.67
N ARG A 69 11.95 3.68 -5.63
CA ARG A 69 11.99 5.14 -5.42
C ARG A 69 11.07 5.57 -4.27
N ILE A 70 9.95 4.88 -4.10
CA ILE A 70 9.02 5.10 -2.99
C ILE A 70 9.65 4.81 -1.62
N SER A 71 10.42 3.73 -1.49
CA SER A 71 11.15 3.41 -0.26
C SER A 71 12.20 4.45 0.06
N GLN A 72 12.82 5.08 -0.94
CA GLN A 72 13.79 6.16 -0.73
C GLN A 72 13.11 7.47 -0.30
N LEU A 73 11.86 7.71 -0.72
CA LEU A 73 11.13 8.95 -0.42
C LEU A 73 10.35 8.88 0.89
N ILE A 74 9.92 7.69 1.28
CA ILE A 74 9.30 7.47 2.60
C ILE A 74 10.35 7.51 3.71
N VAL A 75 11.59 7.15 3.38
CA VAL A 75 12.63 6.92 4.39
C VAL A 75 13.62 8.08 4.42
N ASP A 76 13.36 9.02 5.32
CA ASP A 76 14.45 9.58 6.11
C ASP A 76 14.92 8.47 7.06
N ARG A 77 16.23 8.20 7.15
CA ARG A 77 16.78 7.09 7.97
C ARG A 77 16.38 7.20 9.43
N HIS A 78 16.03 8.39 9.91
CA HIS A 78 15.58 8.62 11.28
C HIS A 78 14.13 8.20 11.52
N LEU A 79 13.32 8.04 10.48
CA LEU A 79 11.88 7.77 10.58
C LEU A 79 11.50 6.32 10.28
N GLU A 80 12.47 5.45 9.94
CA GLU A 80 12.20 4.03 9.59
C GLU A 80 11.40 3.26 10.65
N ASN A 81 11.59 3.61 11.93
CA ASN A 81 10.92 2.95 13.06
C ASN A 81 9.46 3.38 13.23
N GLU A 82 9.05 4.49 12.60
CA GLU A 82 7.69 5.02 12.69
C GLU A 82 6.81 4.53 11.52
N ILE A 83 7.43 3.96 10.48
CA ILE A 83 6.73 3.51 9.28
C ILE A 83 6.16 2.11 9.48
N GLN A 84 4.86 1.98 9.21
CA GLN A 84 4.18 0.70 9.10
C GLN A 84 3.79 0.43 7.64
N ILE A 85 4.03 -0.80 7.19
CA ILE A 85 3.51 -1.33 5.94
C ILE A 85 2.33 -2.21 6.30
N THR A 86 1.15 -1.83 5.86
CA THR A 86 -0.10 -2.58 6.05
C THR A 86 -0.66 -3.02 4.70
N TRP A 87 -1.44 -4.09 4.63
CA TRP A 87 -1.92 -4.60 3.33
C TRP A 87 -3.26 -5.31 3.35
N LEU A 88 -3.97 -5.18 2.22
CA LEU A 88 -5.08 -6.03 1.82
C LEU A 88 -4.57 -7.12 0.88
N ARG A 89 -4.70 -8.38 1.28
CA ARG A 89 -4.44 -9.51 0.38
C ARG A 89 -5.51 -9.55 -0.70
N CYS A 90 -5.09 -9.62 -1.96
CA CYS A 90 -5.99 -9.75 -3.10
C CYS A 90 -5.97 -11.19 -3.63
N GLN A 91 -7.15 -11.76 -3.86
CA GLN A 91 -7.28 -13.03 -4.59
C GLN A 91 -7.31 -12.75 -6.09
N GLY A 92 -6.54 -13.51 -6.86
CA GLY A 92 -6.35 -13.25 -8.29
C GLY A 92 -5.16 -12.32 -8.55
N ASN A 93 -4.25 -12.78 -9.39
CA ASN A 93 -3.03 -12.07 -9.81
C ASN A 93 -3.26 -11.17 -11.03
N GLN A 94 -4.51 -10.75 -11.28
CA GLN A 94 -4.83 -9.90 -12.42
C GLN A 94 -4.43 -8.46 -12.14
N ARG A 95 -3.40 -8.01 -12.86
CA ARG A 95 -2.81 -6.67 -12.71
C ARG A 95 -3.82 -5.54 -12.87
N LEU A 96 -4.82 -5.71 -13.74
CA LEU A 96 -5.84 -4.70 -14.00
C LEU A 96 -6.70 -4.42 -12.76
N TYR A 97 -7.12 -5.45 -12.02
CA TYR A 97 -7.89 -5.26 -10.79
C TYR A 97 -7.08 -4.58 -9.70
N LEU A 98 -5.81 -4.97 -9.53
CA LEU A 98 -4.90 -4.31 -8.60
C LEU A 98 -4.76 -2.81 -8.89
N GLN A 99 -4.62 -2.44 -10.17
CA GLN A 99 -4.55 -1.04 -10.59
C GLN A 99 -5.85 -0.28 -10.34
N ASN A 100 -7.00 -0.89 -10.64
CA ASN A 100 -8.31 -0.25 -10.41
C ASN A 100 -8.58 -0.03 -8.92
N MET A 101 -8.29 -1.02 -8.08
CA MET A 101 -8.40 -0.89 -6.61
C MET A 101 -7.44 0.16 -6.06
N GLU A 102 -6.17 0.16 -6.49
CA GLU A 102 -5.18 1.17 -6.12
C GLU A 102 -5.68 2.57 -6.45
N MET A 103 -6.18 2.80 -7.67
CA MET A 103 -6.71 4.10 -8.07
C MET A 103 -7.94 4.52 -7.27
N ALA A 104 -8.88 3.61 -7.01
CA ALA A 104 -10.08 3.88 -6.22
C ALA A 104 -9.70 4.28 -4.79
N LEU A 105 -8.79 3.53 -4.16
CA LEU A 105 -8.31 3.81 -2.80
C LEU A 105 -7.51 5.10 -2.71
N ILE A 106 -6.64 5.40 -3.70
CA ILE A 106 -5.93 6.68 -3.75
C ILE A 106 -6.92 7.85 -3.85
N ARG A 107 -7.98 7.71 -4.66
CA ARG A 107 -8.99 8.76 -4.80
C ARG A 107 -9.84 8.94 -3.55
N GLY A 108 -10.20 7.84 -2.88
CA GLY A 108 -11.06 7.86 -1.69
C GLY A 108 -10.32 8.32 -0.43
N LEU A 109 -9.11 7.81 -0.22
CA LEU A 109 -8.36 7.98 1.04
C LEU A 109 -7.30 9.09 0.99
N ASP A 110 -7.06 9.66 -0.19
CA ASP A 110 -6.16 10.79 -0.45
C ASP A 110 -4.77 10.73 0.24
N PRO A 111 -3.95 9.69 -0.03
CA PRO A 111 -2.62 9.55 0.56
C PRO A 111 -1.67 10.70 0.19
N LEU A 112 -0.93 11.18 1.18
CA LEU A 112 -0.08 12.38 1.10
C LEU A 112 0.89 12.36 -0.10
N LEU A 113 1.54 11.22 -0.33
CA LEU A 113 2.64 11.14 -1.29
C LEU A 113 2.20 10.72 -2.69
N ASN A 114 1.08 9.99 -2.89
CA ASN A 114 0.68 9.52 -4.23
C ASN A 114 0.51 10.65 -5.25
N LYS A 115 0.09 11.84 -4.82
CA LYS A 115 -0.03 13.03 -5.67
C LYS A 115 1.34 13.60 -6.09
N ALA A 116 2.33 13.59 -5.19
CA ALA A 116 3.69 14.06 -5.47
C ALA A 116 4.41 13.21 -6.53
N PHE A 117 3.97 11.97 -6.75
CA PHE A 117 4.48 11.08 -7.80
C PHE A 117 3.90 11.35 -9.20
N LYS A 118 2.87 12.19 -9.30
CA LYS A 118 2.34 12.71 -10.57
C LYS A 118 2.86 14.12 -10.84
N LYS A 119 4.17 14.37 -10.81
CA LYS A 119 4.65 15.58 -11.51
C LYS A 119 4.40 15.38 -13.01
N PRO A 120 3.77 16.35 -13.71
CA PRO A 120 3.66 16.32 -15.16
C PRO A 120 5.04 16.16 -15.77
N LYS A 121 5.15 15.49 -16.92
CA LYS A 121 6.24 15.80 -17.84
C LYS A 121 6.00 17.26 -18.23
N ASP A 122 6.85 18.16 -17.76
CA ASP A 122 6.92 19.49 -18.36
C ASP A 122 7.16 19.28 -19.86
N LYS A 123 6.31 19.94 -20.66
CA LYS A 123 6.21 19.82 -22.12
C LYS A 123 7.54 20.12 -22.80
#